data_AF-A0A564G0J7-F1
#
_entry.id   AF-A0A564G0J7-F1
#
_cell.length_a   1.000
_cell.length_b   1.000
_cell.length_c   1.000
_cell.angle_alpha   90.00
_cell.angle_beta   90.00
_cell.angle_gamma   90.00
#
_symmetry.space_group_name_H-M   'P 1'
#
loop_
_entity.id
_entity.type
_entity.pdbx_description
1 polymer ?
#
loop_
_entity_poly.entity_id
_entity_poly.type
_entity_poly.pdbx_seq_one_letter_code
_entity_poly.pdbx_strand_id
1 'polypeptide(L)' 'MTETTWSLDTVQTLRAMAREGITPEVMSLKLKRPVEAVRAKLAELGITPSTA' A
#
# COMPACT_ATOMS: atom_id res chain seq x y z
N MET A 1 -13.12 -16.94 -2.73
CA MET A 1 -12.39 -16.40 -1.57
C MET A 1 -11.27 -15.54 -2.11
N THR A 2 -11.46 -14.23 -2.19
CA THR A 2 -10.48 -13.29 -2.76
C THR A 2 -9.48 -12.91 -1.68
N GLU A 3 -8.62 -13.87 -1.32
CA GLU A 3 -7.51 -13.65 -0.42
C GLU A 3 -6.39 -12.93 -1.18
N THR A 4 -6.53 -11.61 -1.26
CA THR A 4 -5.39 -10.72 -1.46
C THR A 4 -4.56 -10.79 -0.17
N THR A 5 -3.92 -11.93 0.12
CA THR A 5 -3.18 -12.18 1.38
C THR A 5 -2.07 -11.14 1.46
N TRP A 6 -2.31 -10.10 2.24
CA TRP A 6 -1.32 -9.09 2.56
C TRP A 6 -0.41 -9.70 3.62
N SER A 7 0.71 -10.28 3.17
CA SER A 7 1.72 -10.78 4.10
C SER A 7 2.24 -9.64 4.97
N LEU A 8 2.59 -9.97 6.21
CA LEU A 8 3.09 -9.01 7.19
C LEU A 8 4.29 -8.22 6.64
N ASP A 9 5.17 -8.90 5.91
CA ASP A 9 6.26 -8.31 5.13
C ASP A 9 5.76 -7.26 4.12
N THR A 10 4.82 -7.63 3.25
CA THR A 10 4.20 -6.72 2.26
C THR A 10 3.56 -5.49 2.91
N VAL A 11 2.87 -5.66 4.05
CA VAL A 11 2.25 -4.56 4.80
C VAL A 11 3.32 -3.67 5.42
N GLN A 12 4.41 -4.23 5.93
CA GLN A 12 5.53 -3.45 6.46
C GLN A 12 6.22 -2.66 5.36
N THR A 13 6.50 -3.25 4.19
CA THR A 13 7.06 -2.54 3.05
C THR A 13 6.12 -1.43 2.58
N LEU A 14 4.81 -1.71 2.47
CA LEU A 14 3.79 -0.72 2.13
C LEU A 14 3.82 0.45 3.12
N ARG A 15 3.83 0.17 4.42
CA ARG A 15 3.84 1.19 5.48
C ARG A 15 5.13 2.01 5.48
N ALA A 16 6.28 1.38 5.25
CA ALA A 16 7.57 2.06 5.13
C ALA A 16 7.55 3.02 3.93
N MET A 17 7.16 2.51 2.75
CA MET A 17 7.03 3.32 1.54
C MET A 17 6.06 4.49 1.73
N ALA A 18 4.94 4.28 2.43
CA ALA A 18 3.95 5.33 2.65
C ALA A 18 4.48 6.43 3.55
N ARG A 19 5.27 6.05 4.55
CA ARG A 19 5.93 6.97 5.47
C ARG A 19 7.08 7.74 4.79
N GLU A 20 7.70 7.16 3.78
CA GLU A 20 8.66 7.83 2.89
C GLU A 20 7.99 8.78 1.89
N GLY A 21 6.65 8.83 1.83
CA GLY A 21 5.91 9.65 0.87
C GLY A 21 5.86 9.06 -0.54
N ILE A 22 6.12 7.75 -0.68
CA ILE A 22 6.01 7.04 -1.96
C ILE A 22 4.54 7.01 -2.38
N THR A 23 4.27 7.34 -3.63
CA THR A 23 2.91 7.32 -4.19
C THR A 23 2.40 5.89 -4.36
N PRO A 24 1.07 5.68 -4.27
CA PRO A 24 0.47 4.36 -4.41
C PRO A 24 0.75 3.70 -5.78
N GLU A 25 1.03 4.49 -6.82
CA GLU A 25 1.44 4.00 -8.15
C GLU A 25 2.82 3.30 -8.10
N VAL A 26 3.80 3.90 -7.43
CA VAL A 26 5.14 3.32 -7.26
C VAL A 26 5.08 2.09 -6.35
N MET A 27 4.28 2.14 -5.30
CA MET A 27 4.05 0.97 -4.43
C MET A 27 3.39 -0.18 -5.19
N SER A 28 2.40 0.11 -6.03
CA SER A 28 1.73 -0.85 -6.91
C SER A 28 2.74 -1.53 -7.82
N LEU A 29 3.65 -0.75 -8.41
CA LEU A 29 4.73 -1.25 -9.24
C LEU A 29 5.66 -2.20 -8.46
N LYS A 30 6.08 -1.80 -7.26
CA LYS A 30 7.00 -2.57 -6.40
C LYS A 30 6.39 -3.86 -5.87
N LEU A 31 5.14 -3.80 -5.42
CA LEU A 31 4.41 -4.92 -4.84
C LEU A 31 3.76 -5.79 -5.91
N LYS A 32 3.81 -5.38 -7.19
CA LYS A 32 3.07 -5.97 -8.31
C LYS A 32 1.59 -6.16 -7.98
N ARG A 33 1.03 -5.21 -7.23
CA ARG A 33 -0.36 -5.23 -6.75
C ARG A 33 -1.09 -4.04 -7.31
N PRO A 34 -2.39 -4.15 -7.62
CA PRO A 34 -3.14 -3.05 -8.18
C PRO A 34 -3.13 -1.84 -7.22
N VAL A 35 -3.00 -0.64 -7.80
CA VAL A 35 -2.99 0.63 -7.07
C VAL A 35 -4.25 0.83 -6.23
N GLU A 36 -5.40 0.30 -6.67
CA GLU A 36 -6.64 0.32 -5.91
C GLU A 36 -6.54 -0.51 -4.63
N ALA A 37 -5.96 -1.71 -4.69
CA ALA A 37 -5.75 -2.54 -3.51
C ALA A 37 -4.73 -1.91 -2.55
N VAL A 38 -3.69 -1.27 -3.09
CA VAL A 38 -2.70 -0.50 -2.31
C VAL A 38 -3.37 0.68 -1.60
N ARG A 39 -4.19 1.47 -2.30
CA ARG A 39 -4.93 2.60 -1.72
C ARG A 39 -5.95 2.14 -0.69
N ALA A 40 -6.71 1.09 -0.99
CA ALA A 40 -7.62 0.47 -0.03
C ALA A 40 -6.86 0.03 1.22
N LYS A 41 -5.72 -0.65 1.07
CA LYS A 41 -4.92 -1.11 2.21
C LYS A 41 -4.32 0.04 3.02
N LEU A 42 -3.84 1.09 2.35
CA LEU A 42 -3.37 2.31 3.01
C LEU A 42 -4.48 2.97 3.83
N ALA A 43 -5.67 3.09 3.23
CA ALA A 43 -6.85 3.62 3.90
C ALA A 43 -7.27 2.76 5.11
N GLU A 44 -7.28 1.42 4.97
CA GLU A 44 -7.54 0.49 6.08
C GLU A 44 -6.51 0.61 7.22
N LEU A 45 -5.25 0.88 6.89
CA LEU A 45 -4.17 1.06 7.88
C LEU A 45 -4.16 2.46 8.50
N GLY A 46 -5.06 3.36 8.08
CA GLY A 46 -5.09 4.76 8.52
C GLY A 46 -3.88 5.57 8.02
N ILE A 47 -3.16 5.05 7.02
CA ILE A 47 -2.05 5.76 6.39
C ILE A 47 -2.67 6.56 5.25
N THR A 48 -3.03 7.80 5.53
CA THR A 48 -3.45 8.74 4.51
C THR A 48 -2.19 9.23 3.79
N PRO A 49 -1.93 8.84 2.53
CA PRO A 49 -0.95 9.56 1.73
C PRO A 49 -1.48 11.00 1.66
N SER A 50 -0.76 11.92 2.29
CA SER A 50 -1.10 13.33 2.29
C SER A 50 -1.26 13.76 0.84
N THR A 51 -2.50 13.95 0.42
CA THR A 51 -2.85 14.55 -0.85
C THR A 51 -2.63 16.04 -0.64
N ALA A 52 -1.37 16.46 -0.74
CA ALA A 52 -1.03 17.86 -0.94
C ALA A 52 -1.16 18.18 -2.43
#